data_AF-A0A1V5LNW2-F1
#
_entry.id   AF-A0A1V5LNW2-F1
#
_cell.length_a   1.000
_cell.length_b   1.000
_cell.length_c   1.000
_cell.angle_alpha   90.00
_cell.angle_beta   90.00
_cell.angle_gamma   90.00
#
_symmetry.space_group_name_H-M   'P 1'
#
loop_
_entity.id
_entity.type
_entity.pdbx_description
1 polymer ?
#
loop_
_entity_poly.entity_id
_entity_poly.type
_entity_poly.pdbx_seq_one_letter_code
_entity_poly.pdbx_strand_id
1 'polypeptide(L)'
;MAEHYGTVILPARAGKPRDKAPVENAVLIAERWILAALRHHLFFSVAEVNAAIEPLLGELNDRPLQRLQVSRRVLFAQTDQPALRPLPPTRYTFEAWKTAKVAIDYHVTLDKHCYCEPACNNDPLAGGIGVENRPTSVDPSLSLGDPERGDLERRC
;
A
#
# COMPACT_ATOMS: atom_id res chain seq x y z
N MET A 1 -2.70 0.03 -10.67
CA MET A 1 -1.51 -0.70 -10.14
C MET A 1 -1.09 -1.85 -11.04
N ALA A 2 -1.93 -2.86 -11.27
CA ALA A 2 -1.59 -4.05 -12.05
C ALA A 2 -1.06 -3.71 -13.46
N GLU A 3 -1.80 -2.86 -14.16
CA GLU A 3 -1.46 -2.32 -15.47
C GLU A 3 -0.13 -1.55 -15.47
N HIS A 4 0.07 -0.66 -14.49
CA HIS A 4 1.31 0.13 -14.33
C HIS A 4 2.57 -0.74 -14.27
N TYR A 5 2.51 -1.86 -13.55
CA TYR A 5 3.64 -2.79 -13.44
C TYR A 5 3.61 -3.92 -14.48
N GLY A 6 2.63 -3.94 -15.39
CA GLY A 6 2.46 -5.02 -16.37
C GLY A 6 2.25 -6.40 -15.72
N THR A 7 1.58 -6.42 -14.56
CA THR A 7 1.31 -7.63 -13.76
C THR A 7 -0.16 -8.01 -13.81
N VAL A 8 -0.45 -9.29 -13.60
CA VAL A 8 -1.83 -9.80 -13.47
C VAL A 8 -2.14 -10.05 -12.00
N ILE A 9 -3.26 -9.51 -11.53
CA ILE A 9 -3.76 -9.81 -10.17
C ILE A 9 -4.60 -11.09 -10.25
N LEU A 10 -4.14 -12.14 -9.57
CA LEU A 10 -4.88 -13.39 -9.41
C LEU A 10 -5.51 -13.41 -8.00
N PRO A 11 -6.80 -13.07 -7.85
CA PRO A 11 -7.47 -13.12 -6.57
C PRO A 11 -7.63 -14.57 -6.09
N ALA A 12 -7.53 -14.78 -4.78
CA ALA A 12 -7.89 -16.05 -4.17
C ALA A 12 -9.42 -16.20 -4.11
N ARG A 13 -9.93 -17.43 -4.12
CA ARG A 13 -11.36 -17.69 -3.95
C ARG A 13 -11.87 -17.13 -2.62
N ALA A 14 -12.96 -16.35 -2.68
CA ALA A 14 -13.62 -15.82 -1.49
C ALA A 14 -14.09 -16.96 -0.57
N GLY A 15 -13.84 -16.82 0.74
CA GLY A 15 -14.23 -17.79 1.76
C GLY A 15 -13.46 -19.13 1.79
N LYS A 16 -12.60 -19.41 0.79
CA LYS A 16 -11.75 -20.62 0.73
C LYS A 16 -10.36 -20.29 0.19
N PRO A 17 -9.49 -19.65 0.99
CA PRO A 17 -8.14 -19.25 0.57
C PRO A 17 -7.20 -20.46 0.49
N ARG A 18 -7.34 -21.30 -0.54
CA ARG A 18 -6.43 -22.45 -0.78
C ARG A 18 -5.46 -22.21 -1.94
N ASP A 19 -5.69 -21.16 -2.72
CA ASP A 19 -4.98 -20.92 -3.97
C ASP A 19 -3.56 -20.34 -3.77
N LYS A 20 -3.20 -19.97 -2.53
CA LYS A 20 -1.91 -19.32 -2.18
C LYS A 20 -1.09 -20.10 -1.15
N ALA A 21 -1.34 -21.40 -1.01
CA ALA A 21 -0.63 -22.25 -0.04
C ALA A 21 0.92 -22.15 -0.09
N PRO A 22 1.58 -22.03 -1.27
CA PRO A 22 3.04 -21.85 -1.31
C PRO A 22 3.51 -20.54 -0.64
N VAL A 23 2.75 -19.46 -0.81
CA VAL A 23 3.05 -18.14 -0.22
C VAL A 23 2.85 -18.19 1.28
N GLU A 24 1.73 -18.74 1.75
CA GLU A 24 1.44 -18.87 3.18
C GLU A 24 2.50 -19.71 3.90
N ASN A 25 2.92 -20.83 3.29
CA ASN A 25 4.02 -21.63 3.83
C ASN A 25 5.34 -20.85 3.90
N ALA A 26 5.65 -20.02 2.90
CA ALA A 26 6.85 -19.20 2.92
C ALA A 26 6.81 -18.16 4.05
N VAL A 27 5.64 -17.53 4.29
CA VAL A 27 5.42 -16.61 5.41
C VAL A 27 5.63 -17.33 6.74
N LEU A 28 5.00 -18.49 6.94
CA LEU A 28 5.16 -19.29 8.16
C LEU A 28 6.63 -19.67 8.44
N ILE A 29 7.39 -19.96 7.38
CA ILE A 29 8.82 -20.24 7.51
C ILE A 29 9.56 -18.97 7.97
N ALA A 30 9.30 -17.83 7.34
CA ALA A 30 9.93 -16.56 7.72
C ALA A 30 9.61 -16.19 9.17
N GLU A 31 8.36 -16.33 9.61
CA GLU A 31 7.94 -16.08 10.99
C GLU A 31 8.71 -16.97 11.99
N ARG A 32 8.75 -18.28 11.73
CA ARG A 32 9.40 -19.25 12.62
C ARG A 32 10.91 -19.08 12.71
N TRP A 33 11.56 -18.52 11.70
CA TRP A 33 13.01 -18.33 11.68
C TRP A 33 13.42 -16.94 12.16
N ILE A 34 12.76 -15.90 11.64
CA ILE A 34 13.14 -14.52 11.88
C ILE A 34 12.49 -14.02 13.18
N LEU A 35 11.16 -14.09 13.30
CA LEU A 35 10.48 -13.57 14.49
C LEU A 35 10.84 -14.38 15.73
N ALA A 36 10.97 -15.71 15.61
CA ALA A 36 11.40 -16.52 16.73
C ALA A 36 12.82 -16.16 17.20
N ALA A 37 13.75 -15.82 16.30
CA ALA A 37 15.09 -15.37 16.69
C ALA A 37 15.07 -14.01 17.41
N LEU A 38 14.17 -13.11 16.98
CA LEU A 38 14.06 -11.76 17.53
C LEU A 38 13.11 -11.63 18.74
N ARG A 39 12.47 -12.72 19.19
CA ARG A 39 11.39 -12.70 20.20
C ARG A 39 11.75 -12.12 21.58
N HIS A 40 13.03 -11.99 21.88
CA HIS A 40 13.54 -11.44 23.15
C HIS A 40 14.26 -10.10 22.97
N HIS A 41 14.20 -9.51 21.77
CA HIS A 41 14.75 -8.20 21.48
C HIS A 41 13.68 -7.12 21.64
N LEU A 42 14.09 -5.99 22.21
CA LEU A 42 13.29 -4.77 22.23
C LEU A 42 13.86 -3.81 21.20
N PHE A 43 12.98 -3.22 20.40
CA PHE A 43 13.32 -2.25 19.38
C PHE A 43 12.64 -0.93 19.69
N PHE A 44 13.32 0.17 19.40
CA PHE A 44 12.83 1.53 19.65
C PHE A 44 12.55 2.30 18.37
N SER A 45 12.88 1.71 17.21
CA SER A 45 12.56 2.28 15.90
C SER A 45 12.33 1.19 14.85
N VAL A 46 11.59 1.54 13.79
CA VAL A 46 11.39 0.67 12.63
C VAL A 46 12.72 0.41 11.91
N ALA A 47 13.63 1.37 11.91
CA ALA A 47 14.95 1.23 11.31
C ALA A 47 15.77 0.11 12.00
N GLU A 48 15.74 0.05 13.34
CA GLU A 48 16.40 -1.01 14.11
C GLU A 48 15.82 -2.39 13.80
N VAL A 49 14.49 -2.49 13.69
CA VAL A 49 13.82 -3.75 13.32
C VAL A 49 14.29 -4.21 11.94
N ASN A 50 14.31 -3.32 10.95
CA ASN A 50 14.75 -3.64 9.59
C ASN A 50 16.21 -4.10 9.57
N ALA A 51 17.09 -3.38 10.28
CA ALA A 51 18.51 -3.73 10.38
C ALA A 51 18.73 -5.11 11.03
N ALA A 52 17.90 -5.49 12.01
CA ALA A 52 17.97 -6.82 12.63
C ALA A 52 17.42 -7.94 11.73
N ILE A 53 16.41 -7.64 10.89
CA ILE A 53 15.81 -8.61 9.97
C ILE A 53 16.72 -8.91 8.78
N GLU A 54 17.41 -7.91 8.24
CA GLU A 54 18.26 -8.03 7.04
C GLU A 54 19.22 -9.25 7.06
N PRO A 55 20.07 -9.44 8.09
CA PRO A 55 20.98 -10.58 8.12
C PRO A 55 20.25 -11.92 8.22
N LEU A 56 19.19 -12.00 9.04
CA LEU A 56 18.40 -13.21 9.22
C LEU A 56 17.67 -13.63 7.93
N LEU A 57 17.19 -12.64 7.18
CA LEU A 57 16.58 -12.86 5.88
C LEU A 57 17.62 -13.35 4.86
N GLY A 58 18.83 -12.79 4.89
CA GLY A 58 19.97 -13.27 4.10
C GLY A 58 20.25 -14.75 4.37
N GLU A 59 20.45 -15.12 5.63
CA GLU A 59 20.68 -16.51 6.04
C GLU A 59 19.55 -17.44 5.62
N LEU A 60 18.29 -17.02 5.81
CA LEU A 60 17.14 -17.82 5.42
C LEU A 60 17.09 -18.11 3.91
N ASN A 61 17.49 -17.13 3.09
CA ASN A 61 17.51 -17.24 1.64
C ASN A 61 18.69 -18.08 1.14
N ASP A 62 19.81 -18.09 1.86
CA ASP A 62 21.02 -18.84 1.50
C ASP A 62 20.99 -20.30 1.97
N ARG A 63 20.09 -20.65 2.89
CA ARG A 63 19.93 -22.04 3.34
C ARG A 63 19.38 -22.98 2.25
N PRO A 64 19.95 -24.19 2.11
CA PRO A 64 19.43 -25.20 1.21
C PRO A 64 17.98 -25.59 1.55
N LEU A 65 17.16 -25.75 0.52
CA LEU A 65 15.83 -26.32 0.64
C LEU A 65 15.95 -27.82 0.92
N GLN A 66 15.17 -28.32 1.89
CA GLN A 66 15.22 -29.71 2.36
C GLN A 66 15.14 -30.75 1.22
N ARG A 67 14.38 -30.46 0.16
CA ARG A 67 14.14 -31.40 -0.95
C ARG A 67 15.01 -31.18 -2.19
N LEU A 68 15.52 -29.96 -2.41
CA LEU A 68 16.22 -29.62 -3.65
C LEU A 68 17.73 -29.43 -3.46
N GLN A 69 18.26 -29.45 -2.23
CA GLN A 69 19.69 -29.25 -1.92
C GLN A 69 20.30 -27.95 -2.49
N VAL A 70 19.48 -27.05 -3.02
CA VAL A 70 19.83 -25.71 -3.49
C VAL A 70 19.12 -24.67 -2.63
N SER A 71 19.71 -23.48 -2.50
CA SER A 71 19.12 -22.39 -1.72
C SER A 71 18.04 -21.64 -2.50
N ARG A 72 17.20 -20.89 -1.79
CA ARG A 72 16.17 -20.03 -2.41
C ARG A 72 16.81 -18.99 -3.31
N ARG A 73 17.94 -18.41 -2.89
CA ARG A 73 18.68 -17.42 -3.68
C ARG A 73 19.16 -18.00 -5.02
N VAL A 74 19.71 -19.22 -5.00
CA VAL A 74 20.15 -19.90 -6.23
C VAL A 74 18.96 -20.17 -7.15
N LEU A 75 17.86 -20.69 -6.61
CA LEU A 75 16.67 -20.97 -7.40
C LEU A 75 16.08 -19.70 -8.04
N PHE A 76 16.02 -18.60 -7.29
CA PHE A 76 15.59 -17.29 -7.77
C PHE A 76 16.48 -16.80 -8.92
N ALA A 77 17.80 -16.85 -8.75
CA ALA A 77 18.75 -16.39 -9.78
C ALA A 77 18.65 -17.23 -11.07
N GLN A 78 18.38 -18.53 -10.95
CA GLN A 78 18.29 -19.43 -12.10
C GLN A 78 16.94 -19.37 -12.82
N THR A 79 15.85 -19.12 -12.09
CA THR A 79 14.48 -19.30 -12.62
C THR A 79 13.73 -17.98 -12.73
N ASP A 80 13.57 -17.27 -11.61
CA ASP A 80 12.71 -16.10 -11.53
C ASP A 80 13.39 -14.86 -12.13
N GLN A 81 14.64 -14.60 -11.72
CA GLN A 81 15.41 -13.41 -12.14
C GLN A 81 15.46 -13.21 -13.66
N PRO A 82 15.73 -14.22 -14.52
CA PRO A 82 15.72 -14.03 -15.97
C PRO A 82 14.32 -13.79 -16.56
N ALA A 83 13.25 -14.16 -15.84
CA ALA A 83 11.87 -13.95 -16.27
C ALA A 83 11.29 -12.59 -15.81
N LEU A 84 11.98 -11.85 -14.93
CA LEU A 84 11.52 -10.56 -14.42
C LEU A 84 11.65 -9.47 -15.48
N ARG A 85 10.61 -8.62 -15.59
CA ARG A 85 10.64 -7.41 -16.41
C ARG A 85 11.33 -6.27 -15.64
N PRO A 86 11.98 -5.32 -16.33
CA PRO A 86 12.48 -4.11 -15.68
C PRO A 86 11.34 -3.33 -15.03
N LEU A 87 11.64 -2.67 -13.91
CA LEU A 87 10.68 -1.78 -13.26
C LEU A 87 10.42 -0.54 -14.14
N PRO A 88 9.17 -0.07 -14.24
CA PRO A 88 8.87 1.22 -14.83
C PRO A 88 9.68 2.33 -14.13
N PRO A 89 10.16 3.35 -14.88
CA PRO A 89 10.96 4.44 -14.31
C PRO A 89 10.16 5.33 -13.35
N THR A 90 8.83 5.36 -13.51
CA THR A 90 7.92 6.10 -12.65
C THR A 90 7.29 5.17 -11.61
N ARG A 91 7.20 5.65 -10.36
CA ARG A 91 6.45 4.95 -9.31
C ARG A 91 4.96 5.04 -9.59
N TYR A 92 4.24 3.98 -9.26
CA TYR A 92 2.78 4.03 -9.24
C TYR A 92 2.30 4.97 -8.12
N THR A 93 1.49 5.96 -8.47
CA THR A 93 0.76 6.80 -7.52
C THR A 93 -0.71 6.38 -7.54
N PHE A 94 -1.28 6.08 -6.38
CA PHE A 94 -2.70 5.86 -6.26
C PHE A 94 -3.40 7.21 -6.10
N GLU A 95 -4.35 7.50 -6.98
CA GLU A 95 -5.15 8.71 -6.93
C GLU A 95 -6.62 8.31 -6.87
N ALA A 96 -7.31 8.74 -5.81
CA ALA A 96 -8.74 8.62 -5.67
C ALA A 96 -9.34 10.02 -5.63
N TRP A 97 -10.18 10.33 -6.62
CA TRP A 97 -10.83 11.63 -6.73
C TRP A 97 -12.24 11.52 -6.15
N LYS A 98 -12.58 12.44 -5.25
CA LYS A 98 -13.94 12.60 -4.74
C LYS A 98 -14.38 14.02 -5.02
N THR A 99 -15.44 14.18 -5.81
CA THR A 99 -16.08 15.48 -5.97
C THR A 99 -16.84 15.80 -4.68
N ALA A 100 -16.40 16.83 -3.97
CA ALA A 100 -17.09 17.34 -2.80
C ALA A 100 -17.45 18.80 -3.03
N LYS A 101 -18.63 19.20 -2.54
CA LYS A 101 -19.01 20.61 -2.51
C LYS A 101 -18.42 21.20 -1.24
N VAL A 102 -17.59 22.24 -1.39
CA VAL A 102 -17.03 22.98 -0.25
C VAL A 102 -18.21 23.62 0.50
N ALA A 103 -18.31 23.34 1.80
CA ALA A 103 -19.30 23.98 2.65
C ALA A 103 -18.94 25.47 2.84
N ILE A 104 -19.91 26.29 3.27
CA ILE A 104 -19.73 27.76 3.40
C ILE A 104 -18.58 28.11 4.36
N ASP A 105 -18.27 27.21 5.30
CA ASP A 105 -17.15 27.30 6.23
C ASP A 105 -15.79 26.95 5.59
N TYR A 106 -15.71 26.74 4.27
CA TYR A 106 -14.49 26.38 3.52
C TYR A 106 -13.87 25.03 3.88
N HIS A 107 -14.62 24.18 4.57
CA HIS A 107 -14.18 22.84 4.94
C HIS A 107 -14.79 21.78 4.00
N VAL A 108 -13.99 20.75 3.72
CA VAL A 108 -14.39 19.53 3.04
C VAL A 108 -14.06 18.36 3.94
N THR A 109 -15.05 17.52 4.22
CA THR A 109 -14.83 16.27 4.95
C THR A 109 -14.55 15.14 3.96
N LEU A 110 -13.36 14.57 4.05
CA LEU A 110 -12.95 13.37 3.30
C LEU A 110 -12.52 12.29 4.30
N ASP A 111 -13.15 11.12 4.24
CA ASP A 111 -12.87 9.97 5.12
C ASP A 111 -12.72 10.32 6.61
N LYS A 112 -13.63 11.17 7.13
CA LYS A 112 -13.68 11.66 8.51
C LYS A 112 -12.55 12.63 8.91
N HIS A 113 -11.77 13.08 7.94
CA HIS A 113 -10.78 14.15 8.09
C HIS A 113 -11.31 15.43 7.46
N CYS A 114 -11.06 16.56 8.12
CA CYS A 114 -11.42 17.89 7.65
C CYS A 114 -10.24 18.49 6.89
N TYR A 115 -10.49 18.96 5.67
CA TYR A 115 -9.53 19.67 4.84
C TYR A 115 -10.10 21.05 4.50
N CYS A 116 -9.25 22.08 4.45
CA CYS A 116 -9.65 23.44 4.10
C CYS A 116 -9.14 23.81 2.71
N GLU A 117 -9.85 24.68 2.01
CA GLU A 117 -9.38 25.26 0.75
C GLU A 117 -8.10 26.10 0.98
N PRO A 118 -7.10 26.14 0.07
CA PRO A 118 -5.86 26.91 0.27
C PRO A 118 -6.09 28.41 0.46
N ALA A 119 -7.24 28.94 0.05
CA ALA A 119 -7.61 30.33 0.34
C ALA A 119 -7.78 30.62 1.84
N CYS A 120 -8.03 29.61 2.69
CA CYS A 120 -7.96 29.73 4.15
C CYS A 120 -6.52 29.90 4.68
N ASN A 121 -5.49 29.54 3.90
CA ASN A 121 -4.08 29.77 4.29
C ASN A 121 -3.62 31.22 4.11
N ASN A 122 -4.48 32.11 3.60
CA ASN A 122 -4.23 33.56 3.60
C ASN A 122 -4.87 34.28 4.80
N ASP A 123 -5.44 33.53 5.74
CA ASP A 123 -5.64 34.01 7.11
C ASP A 123 -4.23 34.19 7.72
N PRO A 124 -3.90 35.30 8.44
CA PRO A 124 -2.54 35.57 8.93
C PRO A 124 -1.96 34.51 9.89
N LEU A 125 -2.71 33.45 10.19
CA LEU A 125 -2.38 32.39 11.15
C LEU A 125 -2.06 31.03 10.52
N ALA A 126 -2.15 30.82 9.20
CA ALA A 126 -1.95 29.51 8.59
C ALA A 126 -0.90 29.53 7.45
N GLY A 127 0.26 28.91 7.68
CA GLY A 127 1.33 28.76 6.69
C GLY A 127 0.93 27.82 5.54
N GLY A 128 1.12 28.28 4.30
CA GLY A 128 0.49 27.71 3.09
C GLY A 128 1.10 26.46 2.47
N ILE A 129 0.37 25.90 1.50
CA ILE A 129 0.81 25.25 0.24
C ILE A 129 -0.41 25.34 -0.74
N GLY A 130 -0.16 25.63 -2.02
CA GLY A 130 -1.19 25.94 -3.04
C GLY A 130 -1.74 24.74 -3.82
N VAL A 131 -2.95 24.92 -4.36
CA VAL A 131 -3.62 23.97 -5.29
C VAL A 131 -4.01 24.75 -6.55
N GLU A 132 -3.54 24.30 -7.70
CA GLU A 132 -3.82 24.87 -9.03
C GLU A 132 -5.10 24.26 -9.60
N ASN A 133 -6.08 25.10 -9.93
CA ASN A 133 -7.33 24.69 -10.57
C ASN A 133 -7.21 24.78 -12.10
N ARG A 134 -7.47 23.69 -12.82
CA ARG A 134 -7.64 23.69 -14.29
C ARG A 134 -9.11 23.33 -14.64
N PRO A 135 -9.73 24.00 -15.65
CA PRO A 135 -11.16 23.92 -15.85
C PRO A 135 -11.64 22.62 -16.50
N THR A 136 -12.88 22.33 -16.16
CA THR A 136 -13.74 21.20 -16.48
C THR A 136 -13.99 20.98 -17.98
N SER A 137 -13.84 19.74 -18.44
CA SER A 137 -14.70 19.16 -19.47
C SER A 137 -14.60 17.64 -19.48
N VAL A 138 -15.51 16.90 -18.83
CA VAL A 138 -15.97 15.57 -19.30
C VAL A 138 -17.40 15.28 -18.79
N ASP A 139 -18.16 14.61 -19.66
CA ASP A 139 -19.59 14.34 -19.77
C ASP A 139 -20.43 13.85 -18.55
N PRO A 140 -21.74 14.18 -18.52
CA PRO A 140 -22.69 13.71 -17.53
C PRO A 140 -23.40 12.42 -18.01
N SER A 141 -22.80 11.26 -17.84
CA SER A 141 -23.55 10.00 -17.98
C SER A 141 -22.96 8.88 -17.13
N LEU A 142 -23.18 8.93 -15.82
CA LEU A 142 -23.12 7.77 -14.93
C LEU A 142 -23.92 8.07 -13.66
N SER A 143 -25.20 7.68 -13.69
CA SER A 143 -26.06 7.59 -12.52
C SER A 143 -25.62 6.39 -11.67
N LEU A 144 -25.08 6.64 -10.47
CA LEU A 144 -25.10 5.67 -9.38
C LEU A 144 -25.80 6.31 -8.18
N GLY A 145 -26.76 5.55 -7.65
CA GLY A 145 -27.82 6.03 -6.76
C GLY A 145 -27.37 6.48 -5.38
N ASP A 146 -28.30 7.21 -4.76
CA ASP A 146 -28.25 7.67 -3.37
C ASP A 146 -28.06 6.51 -2.39
N PRO A 147 -27.24 6.72 -1.35
CA PRO A 147 -27.51 6.17 -0.03
C PRO A 147 -27.79 7.31 0.95
N GLU A 148 -29.05 7.38 1.36
CA GLU A 148 -29.52 7.57 2.75
C GLU A 148 -28.71 8.53 3.63
N ARG A 149 -29.32 9.68 3.90
CA ARG A 149 -28.99 10.61 4.98
C ARG A 149 -29.09 9.89 6.32
N GLY A 150 -27.94 9.70 6.97
CA GLY A 150 -27.84 9.33 8.38
C GLY A 150 -26.97 10.35 9.10
N ASP A 151 -27.58 11.04 10.07
CA ASP A 151 -26.96 12.02 10.96
C ASP A 151 -25.63 11.57 11.55
N LEU A 152 -24.66 12.47 11.52
CA LEU A 152 -23.65 12.64 12.55
C LEU A 152 -23.06 14.04 12.39
N GLU A 153 -23.62 14.99 13.14
CA GLU A 153 -22.98 16.25 13.50
C GLU A 153 -21.59 15.95 14.10
N ARG A 154 -20.57 15.99 13.25
CA ARG A 154 -19.24 16.42 13.65
C ARG A 154 -18.96 17.63 12.80
N ARG A 155 -19.27 18.79 13.35
CA ARG A 155 -18.60 20.03 12.94
C ARG A 155 -17.10 19.75 13.00
N CYS A 156 -16.42 19.96 11.88
CA CYS A 156 -15.14 20.63 11.95
C CYS A 156 -15.41 21.97 12.68
#